data_AF-V5AHW5-F1
#
_entry.id   AF-V5AHW5-F1
#
_cell.length_a   1.000
_cell.length_b   1.000
_cell.length_c   1.000
_cell.angle_alpha   90.00
_cell.angle_beta   90.00
_cell.angle_gamma   90.00
#
_symmetry.space_group_name_H-M   'P 1'
#
loop_
_entity.id
_entity.type
_entity.pdbx_description
1 polymer ?
#
loop_
_entity_poly.entity_id
_entity_poly.type
_entity_poly.pdbx_seq_one_letter_code
_entity_poly.pdbx_strand_id
1 'polypeptide(L)'
;MEYRNPKSLLTVNRLDVFLKKLYFDVIGGRRSKNAELITALYRKHISIRTGGVEPPDLHSQGHHIKKQSVLDYEQSALKLLQSMETAGFKNEYAIPIANDLLLLNGAHRLAAAISLELTRVSISRSPAAGVTWCLDWFSKNFSRNEFLFLLNEYTCFRENCAPVILWGISEDQWDPIANVLASKRLLVQRAFEIDLGANFDGFYLLVHQIYGVALKANNDIRRKAIIHGCYSKRIALLHVEPEPSLDGTPSDFFQSLSNAKAYTRGFFDHAINKDLYLTLHAPDRLDEKQHMQRLLYSPASLRFHKNFDYLDDSFREALSILLKNLKHFVHQKGWDLDQICVVGSGALGAAGVRLPNDIDIVVDSALSHASESGATYSGEIDVKLEYSLNTRTLEINADNLLGQKYCFIYDGIKFADLNIVYLYKKIRGAAIDPNDLQLMRKHRKECRSLRASRLLRDELFWLESGIRRGF
;
A
#
# COMPACT_ATOMS: atom_id res chain seq x y z
N MET A 1 -3.61 -33.35 -21.08
CA MET A 1 -4.08 -31.97 -20.82
C MET A 1 -3.81 -31.68 -19.36
N GLU A 2 -3.01 -30.65 -19.07
CA GLU A 2 -2.62 -30.28 -17.70
C GLU A 2 -3.65 -29.28 -17.13
N TYR A 3 -3.98 -29.41 -15.85
CA TYR A 3 -4.91 -28.52 -15.15
C TYR A 3 -4.22 -27.82 -13.98
N ARG A 4 -4.57 -26.56 -13.74
CA ARG A 4 -4.01 -25.75 -12.64
C ARG A 4 -5.08 -24.93 -11.94
N ASN A 5 -4.84 -24.63 -10.67
CA ASN A 5 -5.62 -23.62 -9.96
C ASN A 5 -5.32 -22.24 -10.59
N PRO A 6 -6.33 -21.44 -10.98
CA PRO A 6 -6.13 -20.11 -11.55
C PRO A 6 -5.25 -19.19 -10.69
N LYS A 7 -5.44 -19.21 -9.36
CA LYS A 7 -4.68 -18.36 -8.43
C LYS A 7 -3.19 -18.74 -8.41
N SER A 8 -2.82 -19.99 -8.68
CA SER A 8 -1.42 -20.41 -8.71
C SER A 8 -0.67 -19.93 -9.96
N LEU A 9 -1.39 -19.49 -11.00
CA LEU A 9 -0.81 -18.92 -12.23
C LEU A 9 -0.69 -17.39 -12.16
N LEU A 10 -1.29 -16.75 -11.15
CA LEU A 10 -1.16 -15.33 -10.93
C LEU A 10 0.13 -15.03 -10.16
N THR A 11 0.92 -14.12 -10.70
CA THR A 11 2.13 -13.57 -10.07
C THR A 11 2.20 -12.06 -10.31
N VAL A 12 3.10 -11.40 -9.59
CA VAL A 12 3.38 -9.97 -9.73
C VAL A 12 4.00 -9.65 -11.09
N ASN A 13 4.60 -10.64 -11.77
CA ASN A 13 5.04 -10.52 -13.18
C ASN A 13 3.86 -10.25 -14.13
N ARG A 14 2.64 -10.56 -13.70
CA ARG A 14 1.37 -10.47 -14.46
C ARG A 14 0.32 -9.64 -13.72
N LEU A 15 0.72 -8.49 -13.18
CA LEU A 15 -0.19 -7.57 -12.49
C LEU A 15 -1.36 -7.12 -13.41
N ASP A 16 -1.18 -7.18 -14.73
CA ASP A 16 -2.24 -6.95 -15.71
C ASP A 16 -3.42 -7.94 -15.62
N VAL A 17 -3.16 -9.18 -15.22
CA VAL A 17 -4.20 -10.19 -14.98
C VAL A 17 -4.99 -9.81 -13.73
N PHE A 18 -4.30 -9.37 -12.69
CA PHE A 18 -4.96 -8.93 -11.46
C PHE A 18 -5.84 -7.69 -11.68
N LEU A 19 -5.35 -6.69 -12.43
CA LEU A 19 -6.18 -5.54 -12.84
C LEU A 19 -7.43 -5.99 -13.61
N LYS A 20 -7.31 -6.95 -14.53
CA LYS A 20 -8.46 -7.51 -15.25
C LYS A 20 -9.41 -8.25 -14.31
N LYS A 21 -8.89 -8.97 -13.30
CA LYS A 21 -9.70 -9.65 -12.29
C LYS A 21 -10.55 -8.65 -11.53
N LEU A 22 -9.96 -7.54 -11.08
CA LEU A 22 -10.70 -6.45 -10.44
C LEU A 22 -11.82 -5.92 -11.33
N TYR A 23 -11.55 -5.75 -12.63
CA TYR A 23 -12.57 -5.33 -13.59
C TYR A 23 -13.69 -6.37 -13.74
N PHE A 24 -13.36 -7.67 -13.79
CA PHE A 24 -14.35 -8.76 -13.79
C PHE A 24 -15.22 -8.78 -12.53
N ASP A 25 -14.65 -8.47 -11.36
CA ASP A 25 -15.45 -8.35 -10.13
C ASP A 25 -16.45 -7.20 -10.23
N VAL A 26 -16.05 -6.07 -10.82
CA VAL A 26 -16.91 -4.89 -11.00
C VAL A 26 -18.06 -5.21 -11.97
N ILE A 27 -17.77 -5.68 -13.18
CA ILE A 27 -18.82 -5.95 -14.18
C ILE A 27 -19.70 -7.15 -13.81
N GLY A 28 -19.19 -8.04 -12.96
CA GLY A 28 -19.96 -9.17 -12.40
C GLY A 28 -20.76 -8.82 -11.15
N GLY A 29 -20.78 -7.55 -10.71
CA GLY A 29 -21.51 -7.12 -9.51
C GLY A 29 -20.95 -7.62 -8.18
N ARG A 30 -19.76 -8.24 -8.18
CA ARG A 30 -19.06 -8.74 -6.98
C ARG A 30 -18.30 -7.64 -6.25
N ARG A 31 -18.14 -6.46 -6.85
CA ARG A 31 -17.44 -5.32 -6.27
C ARG A 31 -18.02 -3.98 -6.71
N SER A 32 -18.49 -3.19 -5.75
CA SER A 32 -18.90 -1.79 -5.95
C SER A 32 -17.81 -0.78 -5.55
N LYS A 33 -17.02 -1.10 -4.52
CA LYS A 33 -15.97 -0.21 -4.00
C LYS A 33 -14.89 0.05 -5.06
N ASN A 34 -14.66 1.33 -5.36
CA ASN A 34 -13.72 1.83 -6.38
C ASN A 34 -14.05 1.37 -7.82
N ALA A 35 -15.30 1.02 -8.12
CA ALA A 35 -15.69 0.49 -9.44
C ALA A 35 -15.30 1.41 -10.62
N GLU A 36 -15.50 2.72 -10.49
CA GLU A 36 -15.14 3.71 -11.51
C GLU A 36 -13.63 3.76 -11.75
N LEU A 37 -12.83 3.81 -10.68
CA LEU A 37 -11.37 3.79 -10.76
C LEU A 37 -10.88 2.50 -11.43
N ILE A 38 -11.38 1.35 -11.01
CA ILE A 38 -10.99 0.05 -11.57
C ILE A 38 -11.32 -0.02 -13.07
N THR A 39 -12.51 0.46 -13.46
CA THR A 39 -12.92 0.54 -14.87
C THR A 39 -12.00 1.46 -15.67
N ALA A 40 -11.69 2.65 -15.14
CA ALA A 40 -10.75 3.58 -15.77
C ALA A 40 -9.34 2.97 -15.92
N LEU A 41 -8.85 2.26 -14.91
CA LEU A 41 -7.55 1.57 -14.97
C LEU A 41 -7.53 0.47 -16.02
N TYR A 42 -8.59 -0.33 -16.12
CA TYR A 42 -8.72 -1.36 -17.15
C TYR A 42 -8.68 -0.75 -18.56
N ARG A 43 -9.50 0.29 -18.81
CA ARG A 43 -9.53 1.02 -20.08
C ARG A 43 -8.16 1.60 -20.44
N LYS A 44 -7.50 2.23 -19.46
CA LYS A 44 -6.15 2.79 -19.61
C LYS A 44 -5.13 1.72 -19.96
N HIS A 45 -5.13 0.57 -19.27
CA HIS A 45 -4.24 -0.55 -19.60
C HIS A 45 -4.43 -1.01 -21.04
N ILE A 46 -5.68 -1.21 -21.50
CA ILE A 46 -5.97 -1.63 -22.89
C ILE A 46 -5.49 -0.56 -23.89
N SER A 47 -5.79 0.71 -23.62
CA SER A 47 -5.39 1.84 -24.47
C SER A 47 -3.86 1.93 -24.61
N ILE A 48 -3.10 1.82 -23.52
CA ILE A 48 -1.63 1.87 -23.56
C ILE A 48 -1.06 0.63 -24.27
N ARG A 49 -1.62 -0.55 -24.00
CA ARG A 49 -1.06 -1.81 -24.51
C ARG A 49 -1.28 -1.99 -26.02
N THR A 50 -2.47 -1.65 -26.51
CA THR A 50 -2.86 -2.01 -27.88
C THR A 50 -3.49 -0.85 -28.67
N GLY A 51 -3.55 0.36 -28.10
CA GLY A 51 -4.30 1.46 -28.70
C GLY A 51 -5.82 1.20 -28.76
N GLY A 52 -6.32 0.16 -28.08
CA GLY A 52 -7.70 -0.30 -28.21
C GLY A 52 -7.95 -1.26 -29.38
N VAL A 53 -6.95 -1.60 -30.18
CA VAL A 53 -7.08 -2.50 -31.34
C VAL A 53 -6.35 -3.81 -31.06
N GLU A 54 -7.03 -4.95 -31.18
CA GLU A 54 -6.39 -6.24 -30.92
C GLU A 54 -5.35 -6.55 -32.00
N PRO A 55 -4.08 -6.89 -31.62
CA PRO A 55 -3.09 -7.28 -32.60
C PRO A 55 -3.54 -8.57 -33.30
N PRO A 56 -3.17 -8.76 -34.59
CA PRO A 56 -3.50 -9.97 -35.33
C PRO A 56 -2.99 -11.22 -34.59
N ASP A 57 -3.85 -12.24 -34.44
CA ASP A 57 -3.41 -13.52 -33.92
C ASP A 57 -2.63 -14.26 -35.00
N LEU A 58 -1.29 -14.26 -34.84
CA LEU A 58 -0.33 -14.89 -35.77
C LEU A 58 -0.56 -16.41 -35.92
N HIS A 59 -1.36 -17.03 -35.05
CA HIS A 59 -1.65 -18.46 -35.07
C HIS A 59 -3.05 -18.79 -35.63
N SER A 60 -3.86 -17.79 -35.96
CA SER A 60 -5.15 -18.00 -36.61
C SER A 60 -5.02 -17.84 -38.13
N GLN A 61 -5.53 -18.81 -38.91
CA GLN A 61 -5.47 -18.79 -40.38
C GLN A 61 -6.38 -17.73 -41.06
N GLY A 62 -6.70 -16.65 -40.35
CA GLY A 62 -7.35 -15.47 -40.90
C GLY A 62 -7.02 -14.31 -39.98
N HIS A 63 -6.28 -13.32 -40.49
CA HIS A 63 -5.87 -12.10 -39.77
C HIS A 63 -7.06 -11.18 -39.42
N HIS A 64 -8.08 -11.71 -38.76
CA HIS A 64 -9.25 -10.95 -38.36
C HIS A 64 -8.97 -10.26 -37.03
N ILE A 65 -8.76 -8.95 -37.09
CA ILE A 65 -8.79 -8.07 -35.93
C ILE A 65 -10.23 -8.11 -35.38
N LYS A 66 -10.42 -8.77 -34.23
CA LYS A 66 -11.75 -8.95 -33.62
C LYS A 66 -12.20 -7.76 -32.77
N LYS A 67 -11.27 -6.89 -32.35
CA LYS A 67 -11.54 -5.72 -31.50
C LYS A 67 -10.84 -4.51 -32.08
N GLN A 68 -11.59 -3.43 -32.27
CA GLN A 68 -11.14 -2.19 -32.89
C GLN A 68 -11.21 -1.00 -31.92
N SER A 69 -11.80 -1.20 -30.75
CA SER A 69 -11.92 -0.17 -29.71
C SER A 69 -11.80 -0.75 -28.30
N VAL A 70 -11.56 0.12 -27.32
CA VAL A 70 -11.65 -0.25 -25.89
C VAL A 70 -13.04 -0.80 -25.54
N LEU A 71 -14.10 -0.28 -26.16
CA LEU A 71 -15.47 -0.76 -25.95
C LEU A 71 -15.64 -2.22 -26.39
N ASP A 72 -15.01 -2.63 -27.50
CA ASP A 72 -15.04 -4.02 -27.96
C ASP A 72 -14.36 -4.97 -26.95
N TYR A 73 -13.32 -4.50 -26.27
CA TYR A 73 -12.69 -5.21 -25.17
C TYR A 73 -13.61 -5.34 -23.95
N GLU A 74 -14.39 -4.31 -23.61
CA GLU A 74 -15.36 -4.37 -22.52
C GLU A 74 -16.50 -5.35 -22.82
N GLN A 75 -17.08 -5.26 -24.02
CA GLN A 75 -18.13 -6.17 -24.48
C GLN A 75 -17.64 -7.61 -24.54
N SER A 76 -16.42 -7.84 -25.04
CA SER A 76 -15.82 -9.18 -25.09
C SER A 76 -15.55 -9.72 -23.69
N ALA A 77 -15.13 -8.86 -22.74
CA ALA A 77 -14.95 -9.27 -21.36
C ALA A 77 -16.29 -9.68 -20.72
N LEU A 78 -17.35 -8.89 -20.90
CA LEU A 78 -18.69 -9.24 -20.40
C LEU A 78 -19.20 -10.57 -20.96
N LYS A 79 -19.09 -10.78 -22.28
CA LYS A 79 -19.46 -12.04 -22.94
C LYS A 79 -18.66 -13.23 -22.41
N LEU A 80 -17.35 -13.04 -22.20
CA LEU A 80 -16.49 -14.07 -21.62
C LEU A 80 -16.93 -14.43 -20.19
N LEU A 81 -17.22 -13.42 -19.37
CA LEU A 81 -17.67 -13.62 -17.99
C LEU A 81 -18.97 -14.43 -17.97
N GLN A 82 -19.99 -13.99 -18.73
CA GLN A 82 -21.27 -14.67 -18.82
C GLN A 82 -21.14 -16.12 -19.32
N SER A 83 -20.30 -16.33 -20.34
CA SER A 83 -20.02 -17.68 -20.84
C SER A 83 -19.36 -18.57 -19.78
N MET A 84 -18.43 -18.04 -18.99
CA MET A 84 -17.74 -18.79 -17.95
C MET A 84 -18.61 -19.01 -16.71
N GLU A 85 -19.52 -18.08 -16.38
CA GLU A 85 -20.52 -18.25 -15.33
C GLU A 85 -21.51 -19.37 -15.67
N THR A 86 -21.92 -19.46 -16.94
CA THR A 86 -22.93 -20.46 -17.36
C THR A 86 -22.32 -21.84 -17.63
N ALA A 87 -21.17 -21.89 -18.30
CA ALA A 87 -20.59 -23.15 -18.81
C ALA A 87 -19.28 -23.55 -18.14
N GLY A 88 -18.76 -22.76 -17.20
CA GLY A 88 -17.43 -22.95 -16.62
C GLY A 88 -16.29 -22.68 -17.62
N PHE A 89 -15.08 -23.13 -17.26
CA PHE A 89 -13.92 -23.03 -18.14
C PHE A 89 -13.94 -24.15 -19.20
N LYS A 90 -13.88 -23.76 -20.48
CA LYS A 90 -13.89 -24.68 -21.61
C LYS A 90 -12.48 -25.13 -21.99
N ASN A 91 -12.27 -26.44 -22.05
CA ASN A 91 -10.96 -27.05 -22.23
C ASN A 91 -10.30 -26.74 -23.57
N GLU A 92 -11.08 -26.54 -24.64
CA GLU A 92 -10.56 -26.16 -25.95
C GLU A 92 -9.91 -24.78 -25.98
N TYR A 93 -10.15 -23.93 -24.96
CA TYR A 93 -9.55 -22.60 -24.81
C TYR A 93 -8.46 -22.55 -23.72
N ALA A 94 -7.69 -23.64 -23.62
CA ALA A 94 -6.57 -23.75 -22.68
C ALA A 94 -5.69 -22.49 -22.65
N ILE A 95 -5.18 -22.15 -21.46
CA ILE A 95 -4.36 -20.96 -21.26
C ILE A 95 -2.92 -21.31 -21.65
N PRO A 96 -2.35 -20.67 -22.70
CA PRO A 96 -0.99 -20.96 -23.11
C PRO A 96 0.00 -20.31 -22.15
N ILE A 97 0.91 -21.12 -21.61
CA ILE A 97 1.98 -20.73 -20.70
C ILE A 97 3.35 -21.12 -21.25
N ALA A 98 4.34 -20.33 -20.90
CA ALA A 98 5.74 -20.62 -21.09
C ALA A 98 6.26 -21.64 -20.06
N ASN A 99 7.49 -22.11 -20.24
CA ASN A 99 8.12 -23.07 -19.33
C ASN A 99 8.33 -22.52 -17.91
N ASP A 100 8.49 -21.20 -17.77
CA ASP A 100 8.61 -20.45 -16.52
C ASP A 100 7.24 -20.12 -15.88
N LEU A 101 6.16 -20.75 -16.38
CA LEU A 101 4.77 -20.56 -15.93
C LEU A 101 4.19 -19.16 -16.20
N LEU A 102 4.88 -18.30 -16.94
CA LEU A 102 4.32 -17.02 -17.40
C LEU A 102 3.33 -17.22 -18.55
N LEU A 103 2.27 -16.42 -18.60
CA LEU A 103 1.28 -16.55 -19.67
C LEU A 103 1.83 -15.97 -20.98
N LEU A 104 1.60 -16.71 -22.06
CA LEU A 104 1.80 -16.24 -23.43
C LEU A 104 0.55 -15.50 -23.93
N ASN A 105 -0.63 -15.99 -23.55
CA ASN A 105 -1.93 -15.40 -23.87
C ASN A 105 -2.98 -15.87 -22.83
N GLY A 106 -4.24 -15.43 -22.97
CA GLY A 106 -5.33 -15.85 -22.10
C GLY A 106 -5.45 -15.04 -20.80
N ALA A 107 -4.88 -13.84 -20.73
CA ALA A 107 -4.93 -12.98 -19.55
C ALA A 107 -6.38 -12.71 -19.06
N HIS A 108 -7.30 -12.42 -19.97
CA HIS A 108 -8.73 -12.25 -19.64
C HIS A 108 -9.38 -13.56 -19.17
N ARG A 109 -9.04 -14.71 -19.79
CA ARG A 109 -9.56 -16.02 -19.37
C ARG A 109 -9.10 -16.38 -17.97
N LEU A 110 -7.82 -16.15 -17.65
CA LEU A 110 -7.28 -16.37 -16.32
C LEU A 110 -7.95 -15.43 -15.30
N ALA A 111 -8.03 -14.14 -15.62
CA ALA A 111 -8.64 -13.14 -14.74
C ALA A 111 -10.12 -13.43 -14.43
N ALA A 112 -10.89 -13.82 -15.43
CA ALA A 112 -12.28 -14.26 -15.26
C ALA A 112 -12.36 -15.52 -14.39
N ALA A 113 -11.51 -16.52 -14.65
CA ALA A 113 -11.45 -17.74 -13.83
C ALA A 113 -11.14 -17.44 -12.35
N ILE A 114 -10.24 -16.49 -12.08
CA ILE A 114 -9.91 -16.06 -10.72
C ILE A 114 -11.08 -15.31 -10.08
N SER A 115 -11.76 -14.42 -10.81
CA SER A 115 -12.93 -13.67 -10.32
C SER A 115 -14.11 -14.59 -9.98
N LEU A 116 -14.30 -15.64 -10.77
CA LEU A 116 -15.32 -16.68 -10.56
C LEU A 116 -14.90 -17.78 -9.58
N GLU A 117 -13.73 -17.64 -8.94
CA GLU A 117 -13.20 -18.60 -7.97
C GLU A 117 -13.13 -20.04 -8.47
N LEU A 118 -12.90 -20.22 -9.77
CA LEU A 118 -12.77 -21.56 -10.35
C LEU A 118 -11.55 -22.27 -9.74
N THR A 119 -11.70 -23.56 -9.47
CA THR A 119 -10.64 -24.37 -8.85
C THR A 119 -9.66 -24.95 -9.86
N ARG A 120 -10.04 -25.01 -11.14
CA ARG A 120 -9.21 -25.57 -12.22
C ARG A 120 -9.43 -24.88 -13.55
N VAL A 121 -8.35 -24.70 -14.31
CA VAL A 121 -8.33 -24.30 -15.72
C VAL A 121 -7.36 -25.20 -16.48
N SER A 122 -7.66 -25.51 -17.74
CA SER A 122 -6.72 -26.24 -18.58
C SER A 122 -5.62 -25.30 -19.09
N ILE A 123 -4.40 -25.80 -19.16
CA ILE A 123 -3.23 -25.08 -19.66
C ILE A 123 -2.57 -25.82 -20.81
N SER A 124 -1.91 -25.08 -21.69
CA SER A 124 -1.03 -25.61 -22.74
C SER A 124 0.36 -25.02 -22.60
N ARG A 125 1.39 -25.85 -22.70
CA ARG A 125 2.79 -25.40 -22.61
C ARG A 125 3.33 -25.08 -24.00
N SER A 126 4.17 -24.06 -24.05
CA SER A 126 4.94 -23.69 -25.24
C SER A 126 6.35 -23.28 -24.83
N PRO A 127 7.37 -23.55 -25.67
CA PRO A 127 8.75 -23.15 -25.41
C PRO A 127 8.99 -21.64 -25.57
N ALA A 128 8.00 -20.88 -26.04
CA ALA A 128 8.10 -19.43 -26.18
C ALA A 128 8.33 -18.75 -24.82
N ALA A 129 9.00 -17.60 -24.82
CA ALA A 129 9.17 -16.79 -23.63
C ALA A 129 7.84 -16.14 -23.22
N GLY A 130 7.54 -16.18 -21.91
CA GLY A 130 6.38 -15.52 -21.36
C GLY A 130 6.42 -14.01 -21.51
N VAL A 131 5.25 -13.37 -21.48
CA VAL A 131 5.18 -11.90 -21.53
C VAL A 131 4.91 -11.35 -20.14
N THR A 132 5.66 -10.31 -19.76
CA THR A 132 5.58 -9.65 -18.45
C THR A 132 4.86 -8.30 -18.55
N TRP A 133 3.94 -8.07 -17.62
CA TRP A 133 3.33 -6.76 -17.35
C TRP A 133 3.40 -6.56 -15.84
N CYS A 134 4.61 -6.31 -15.39
CA CYS A 134 5.02 -6.35 -13.99
C CYS A 134 4.97 -4.97 -13.31
N LEU A 135 5.49 -4.87 -12.08
CA LEU A 135 5.50 -3.61 -11.33
C LEU A 135 6.18 -2.48 -12.09
N ASP A 136 7.32 -2.76 -12.74
CA ASP A 136 8.06 -1.77 -13.53
C ASP A 136 7.23 -1.21 -14.69
N TRP A 137 6.48 -2.07 -15.40
CA TRP A 137 5.62 -1.60 -16.48
C TRP A 137 4.51 -0.69 -15.94
N PHE A 138 3.87 -1.08 -14.84
CA PHE A 138 2.80 -0.27 -14.24
C PHE A 138 3.33 1.04 -13.64
N SER A 139 4.49 1.05 -13.00
CA SER A 139 5.07 2.26 -12.41
C SER A 139 5.44 3.31 -13.46
N LYS A 140 5.82 2.88 -14.67
CA LYS A 140 6.13 3.77 -15.81
C LYS A 140 4.91 4.29 -16.54
N ASN A 141 3.82 3.53 -16.56
CA ASN A 141 2.64 3.81 -17.40
C ASN A 141 1.42 4.34 -16.61
N PHE A 142 1.43 4.20 -15.29
CA PHE A 142 0.36 4.65 -14.40
C PHE A 142 0.86 5.74 -13.47
N SER A 143 -0.04 6.63 -13.03
CA SER A 143 0.30 7.59 -12.00
C SER A 143 0.63 6.85 -10.70
N ARG A 144 1.44 7.49 -9.84
CA ARG A 144 1.85 6.89 -8.56
C ARG A 144 0.65 6.44 -7.71
N ASN A 145 -0.46 7.19 -7.70
CA ASN A 145 -1.64 6.81 -6.94
C ASN A 145 -2.35 5.58 -7.50
N GLU A 146 -2.45 5.48 -8.83
CA GLU A 146 -3.04 4.32 -9.52
C GLU A 146 -2.19 3.07 -9.31
N PHE A 147 -0.86 3.19 -9.43
CA PHE A 147 0.08 2.11 -9.19
C PHE A 147 0.02 1.61 -7.74
N LEU A 148 0.08 2.52 -6.76
CA LEU A 148 0.00 2.16 -5.35
C LEU A 148 -1.34 1.55 -4.97
N PHE A 149 -2.45 2.04 -5.55
CA PHE A 149 -3.76 1.42 -5.41
C PHE A 149 -3.73 -0.04 -5.88
N LEU A 150 -3.24 -0.30 -7.10
CA LEU A 150 -3.19 -1.65 -7.65
C LEU A 150 -2.27 -2.58 -6.85
N LEU A 151 -1.12 -2.08 -6.39
CA LEU A 151 -0.18 -2.83 -5.56
C LEU A 151 -0.77 -3.17 -4.19
N ASN A 152 -1.50 -2.24 -3.57
CA ASN A 152 -2.24 -2.47 -2.34
C ASN A 152 -3.31 -3.55 -2.52
N GLU A 153 -4.14 -3.43 -3.56
CA GLU A 153 -5.18 -4.42 -3.87
C GLU A 153 -4.58 -5.81 -4.13
N TYR A 154 -3.46 -5.87 -4.86
CA TYR A 154 -2.77 -7.14 -5.14
C TYR A 154 -2.25 -7.77 -3.84
N THR A 155 -1.64 -6.97 -2.97
CA THR A 155 -1.05 -7.44 -1.72
C THR A 155 -2.11 -7.87 -0.70
N CYS A 156 -3.29 -7.24 -0.71
CA CYS A 156 -4.47 -7.69 0.03
C CYS A 156 -5.00 -9.02 -0.50
N PHE A 157 -5.08 -9.18 -1.83
CA PHE A 157 -5.60 -10.39 -2.46
C PHE A 157 -4.66 -11.59 -2.31
N ARG A 158 -3.35 -11.35 -2.28
CA ARG A 158 -2.32 -12.39 -2.20
C ARG A 158 -1.80 -12.53 -0.78
N GLU A 159 -2.16 -13.63 -0.13
CA GLU A 159 -1.65 -13.94 1.23
C GLU A 159 -0.12 -14.07 1.23
N ASN A 160 0.41 -14.86 0.29
CA ASN A 160 1.84 -15.17 0.16
C ASN A 160 2.60 -14.11 -0.63
N CYS A 161 2.56 -12.86 -0.16
CA CYS A 161 3.44 -11.80 -0.65
C CYS A 161 3.69 -10.76 0.45
N ALA A 162 4.76 -9.98 0.35
CA ALA A 162 5.07 -8.95 1.32
C ALA A 162 5.90 -7.80 0.72
N PRO A 163 5.74 -6.57 1.26
CA PRO A 163 6.74 -5.52 1.08
C PRO A 163 8.02 -5.86 1.84
N VAL A 164 9.17 -5.66 1.22
CA VAL A 164 10.49 -5.73 1.85
C VAL A 164 11.19 -4.39 1.66
N ILE A 165 11.74 -3.85 2.74
CA ILE A 165 12.45 -2.57 2.75
C ILE A 165 13.95 -2.85 2.66
N LEU A 166 14.62 -2.24 1.68
CA LEU A 166 16.06 -2.07 1.68
C LEU A 166 16.39 -0.67 2.20
N TRP A 167 17.26 -0.60 3.19
CA TRP A 167 17.56 0.67 3.84
C TRP A 167 18.59 1.47 3.05
N GLY A 168 18.54 2.81 3.12
CA GLY A 168 19.44 3.67 2.34
C GLY A 168 20.93 3.57 2.70
N ILE A 169 21.28 2.97 3.84
CA ILE A 169 22.69 2.69 4.17
C ILE A 169 23.26 1.53 3.36
N SER A 170 22.39 0.68 2.80
CA SER A 170 22.76 -0.43 1.92
C SER A 170 22.51 -0.12 0.44
N GLU A 171 22.40 1.18 0.08
CA GLU A 171 21.98 1.61 -1.26
C GLU A 171 22.87 1.06 -2.38
N ASP A 172 24.18 1.05 -2.18
CA ASP A 172 25.17 0.46 -3.09
C ASP A 172 25.02 -1.07 -3.23
N GLN A 173 24.37 -1.72 -2.26
CA GLN A 173 24.12 -3.16 -2.22
C GLN A 173 22.68 -3.53 -2.58
N TRP A 174 21.80 -2.60 -2.98
CA TRP A 174 20.38 -2.91 -3.19
C TRP A 174 20.14 -4.00 -4.24
N ASP A 175 20.81 -3.94 -5.38
CA ASP A 175 20.69 -4.96 -6.44
C ASP A 175 21.30 -6.31 -6.00
N PRO A 176 22.53 -6.36 -5.44
CA PRO A 176 23.06 -7.58 -4.82
C PRO A 176 22.12 -8.20 -3.78
N ILE A 177 21.54 -7.39 -2.89
CA ILE A 177 20.60 -7.86 -1.86
C ILE A 177 19.35 -8.47 -2.49
N ALA A 178 18.78 -7.81 -3.50
CA ALA A 178 17.62 -8.34 -4.23
C ALA A 178 17.93 -9.68 -4.92
N ASN A 179 19.13 -9.82 -5.50
CA ASN A 179 19.58 -11.06 -6.13
C ASN A 179 19.75 -12.21 -5.13
N VAL A 180 20.32 -11.93 -3.94
CA VAL A 180 20.46 -12.94 -2.87
C VAL A 180 19.09 -13.38 -2.33
N LEU A 181 18.13 -12.45 -2.21
CA LEU A 181 16.74 -12.80 -1.87
C LEU A 181 16.12 -13.68 -2.95
N ALA A 182 16.27 -13.33 -4.23
CA ALA A 182 15.73 -14.10 -5.34
C ALA A 182 16.29 -15.53 -5.39
N SER A 183 17.57 -15.71 -5.05
CA SER A 183 18.22 -17.03 -4.96
C SER A 183 17.60 -17.96 -3.90
N LYS A 184 16.64 -17.49 -3.09
CA LYS A 184 15.89 -18.27 -2.10
C LYS A 184 14.52 -18.72 -2.62
N ARG A 185 14.37 -18.88 -3.93
CA ARG A 185 13.10 -19.25 -4.61
C ARG A 185 11.99 -18.23 -4.34
N LEU A 186 12.38 -16.96 -4.35
CA LEU A 186 11.47 -15.84 -4.16
C LEU A 186 11.44 -15.04 -5.46
N LEU A 187 10.25 -14.71 -5.93
CA LEU A 187 10.08 -13.71 -6.97
C LEU A 187 10.22 -12.33 -6.34
N VAL A 188 11.28 -11.62 -6.70
CA VAL A 188 11.63 -10.30 -6.16
C VAL A 188 11.47 -9.25 -7.24
N GLN A 189 10.67 -8.21 -6.97
CA GLN A 189 10.54 -7.05 -7.86
C GLN A 189 10.75 -5.75 -7.10
N ARG A 190 11.53 -4.82 -7.66
CA ARG A 190 11.56 -3.45 -7.15
C ARG A 190 10.23 -2.77 -7.45
N ALA A 191 9.53 -2.36 -6.40
CA ALA A 191 8.24 -1.69 -6.51
C ALA A 191 8.42 -0.19 -6.76
N PHE A 192 9.09 0.51 -5.84
CA PHE A 192 9.38 1.94 -5.95
C PHE A 192 10.38 2.36 -4.86
N GLU A 193 10.85 3.60 -4.96
CA GLU A 193 11.68 4.23 -3.93
C GLU A 193 10.90 5.31 -3.17
N ILE A 194 11.24 5.46 -1.91
CA ILE A 194 10.77 6.54 -1.04
C ILE A 194 11.97 7.39 -0.69
N ASP A 195 11.87 8.68 -0.98
CA ASP A 195 12.87 9.68 -0.61
C ASP A 195 12.20 10.79 0.21
N LEU A 196 12.59 10.85 1.49
CA LEU A 196 12.16 11.87 2.44
C LEU A 196 13.05 13.12 2.41
N GLY A 197 14.04 13.19 1.51
CA GLY A 197 14.92 14.33 1.32
C GLY A 197 15.74 14.61 2.58
N ALA A 198 15.69 15.86 3.06
CA ALA A 198 16.37 16.27 4.28
C ALA A 198 15.54 16.03 5.56
N ASN A 199 14.31 15.51 5.47
CA ASN A 199 13.39 15.44 6.62
C ASN A 199 13.71 14.25 7.55
N PHE A 200 14.58 14.50 8.53
CA PHE A 200 14.94 13.51 9.55
C PHE A 200 13.74 13.09 10.40
N ASP A 201 12.89 14.02 10.83
CA ASP A 201 11.80 13.74 11.76
C ASP A 201 10.77 12.80 11.12
N GLY A 202 10.44 13.07 9.86
CA GLY A 202 9.61 12.22 9.04
C GLY A 202 10.16 10.82 8.84
N PHE A 203 11.48 10.71 8.59
CA PHE A 203 12.13 9.41 8.45
C PHE A 203 12.16 8.66 9.78
N TYR A 204 12.50 9.35 10.87
CA TYR A 204 12.56 8.80 12.21
C TYR A 204 11.20 8.25 12.64
N LEU A 205 10.12 9.01 12.40
CA LEU A 205 8.75 8.55 12.64
C LEU A 205 8.39 7.35 11.77
N LEU A 206 8.72 7.39 10.47
CA LEU A 206 8.44 6.30 9.54
C LEU A 206 9.05 4.98 10.02
N VAL A 207 10.31 4.99 10.46
CA VAL A 207 10.98 3.78 10.98
C VAL A 207 10.23 3.23 12.18
N HIS A 208 9.90 4.05 13.18
CA HIS A 208 9.18 3.58 14.35
C HIS A 208 7.80 3.03 14.00
N GLN A 209 7.10 3.69 13.07
CA GLN A 209 5.82 3.20 12.57
C GLN A 209 5.96 1.89 11.84
N ILE A 210 6.96 1.69 10.97
CA ILE A 210 7.20 0.40 10.30
C ILE A 210 7.25 -0.75 11.32
N TYR A 211 7.93 -0.52 12.44
CA TYR A 211 8.09 -1.50 13.52
C TYR A 211 6.92 -1.56 14.52
N GLY A 212 5.88 -0.73 14.34
CA GLY A 212 4.72 -0.70 15.24
C GLY A 212 5.05 -0.26 16.67
N VAL A 213 6.14 0.49 16.87
CA VAL A 213 6.59 0.93 18.20
C VAL A 213 6.42 2.45 18.37
N ALA A 214 6.09 2.88 19.58
CA ALA A 214 6.10 4.30 19.93
C ALA A 214 7.53 4.87 19.84
N LEU A 215 7.67 6.17 19.56
CA LEU A 215 9.00 6.81 19.55
C LEU A 215 9.68 6.63 20.89
N LYS A 216 10.99 6.37 20.86
CA LYS A 216 11.85 6.20 22.05
C LYS A 216 11.48 4.99 22.94
N ALA A 217 10.48 4.18 22.59
CA ALA A 217 10.06 3.03 23.39
C ALA A 217 10.98 1.81 23.23
N ASN A 218 11.76 1.74 22.14
CA ASN A 218 12.69 0.65 21.88
C ASN A 218 14.05 1.21 21.44
N ASN A 219 15.11 0.93 22.20
CA ASN A 219 16.45 1.47 21.97
C ASN A 219 17.08 0.97 20.66
N ASP A 220 16.81 -0.26 20.24
CA ASP A 220 17.33 -0.80 18.98
C ASP A 220 16.70 -0.10 17.77
N ILE A 221 15.37 0.07 17.80
CA ILE A 221 14.66 0.78 16.73
C ILE A 221 15.05 2.26 16.72
N ARG A 222 15.20 2.87 17.90
CA ARG A 222 15.67 4.25 18.05
C ARG A 222 17.06 4.42 17.43
N ARG A 223 18.03 3.59 17.83
CA ARG A 223 19.40 3.58 17.27
C ARG A 223 19.37 3.41 15.76
N LYS A 224 18.59 2.44 15.26
CA LYS A 224 18.43 2.18 13.84
C LYS A 224 17.88 3.39 13.08
N ALA A 225 16.83 4.04 13.61
CA ALA A 225 16.23 5.22 13.01
C ALA A 225 17.23 6.39 12.91
N ILE A 226 18.06 6.58 13.95
CA ILE A 226 19.11 7.61 13.97
C ILE A 226 20.18 7.30 12.91
N ILE A 227 20.76 6.09 12.94
CA ILE A 227 21.84 5.71 12.03
C ILE A 227 21.40 5.88 10.56
N HIS A 228 20.24 5.34 10.21
CA HIS A 228 19.71 5.50 8.86
C HIS A 228 19.38 6.97 8.56
N GLY A 229 18.67 7.66 9.45
CA GLY A 229 18.24 9.05 9.23
C GLY A 229 19.41 10.02 9.03
N CYS A 230 20.56 9.75 9.66
CA CYS A 230 21.80 10.52 9.49
C CYS A 230 22.53 10.21 8.18
N TYR A 231 22.52 8.93 7.74
CA TYR A 231 23.24 8.51 6.54
C TYR A 231 22.42 8.71 5.26
N SER A 232 21.24 8.09 5.18
CA SER A 232 20.36 8.16 4.02
C SER A 232 18.91 7.97 4.42
N LYS A 233 18.06 8.92 4.00
CA LYS A 233 16.61 8.90 4.23
C LYS A 233 15.85 8.32 3.04
N ARG A 234 16.57 7.64 2.15
CA ARG A 234 16.02 6.89 1.02
C ARG A 234 15.85 5.44 1.41
N ILE A 235 14.76 4.84 0.94
CA ILE A 235 14.53 3.40 1.04
C ILE A 235 14.01 2.87 -0.28
N ALA A 236 14.45 1.67 -0.65
CA ALA A 236 13.87 0.93 -1.75
C ALA A 236 12.86 -0.09 -1.23
N LEU A 237 11.71 -0.15 -1.87
CA LEU A 237 10.67 -1.12 -1.60
C LEU A 237 10.74 -2.22 -2.65
N LEU A 238 10.92 -3.45 -2.19
CA LEU A 238 10.73 -4.65 -2.97
C LEU A 238 9.35 -5.24 -2.68
N HIS A 239 8.74 -5.82 -3.69
CA HIS A 239 7.63 -6.75 -3.55
C HIS A 239 8.18 -8.16 -3.70
N VAL A 240 7.86 -9.01 -2.73
CA VAL A 240 8.37 -10.38 -2.67
C VAL A 240 7.21 -11.35 -2.54
N GLU A 241 7.21 -12.40 -3.36
CA GLU A 241 6.30 -13.55 -3.24
C GLU A 241 7.05 -14.85 -3.57
N PRO A 242 6.55 -16.05 -3.24
CA PRO A 242 7.16 -17.30 -3.65
C PRO A 242 7.25 -17.40 -5.17
N GLU A 243 8.32 -18.01 -5.69
CA GLU A 243 8.34 -18.41 -7.08
C GLU A 243 7.19 -19.41 -7.36
N PRO A 244 6.55 -19.32 -8.54
CA PRO A 244 5.58 -20.34 -8.97
C PRO A 244 6.25 -21.71 -9.00
N SER A 245 5.72 -22.64 -8.21
CA SER A 245 6.21 -24.02 -8.19
C SER A 245 5.15 -24.99 -8.72
N LEU A 246 5.61 -26.10 -9.29
CA LEU A 246 4.71 -27.19 -9.71
C LEU A 246 4.08 -27.90 -8.51
N ASP A 247 4.77 -27.89 -7.37
CA ASP A 247 4.48 -28.61 -6.13
C ASP A 247 3.60 -27.79 -5.15
N GLY A 248 3.23 -26.57 -5.53
CA GLY A 248 2.41 -25.65 -4.73
C GLY A 248 3.21 -24.54 -4.03
N THR A 249 2.50 -23.62 -3.38
CA THR A 249 3.12 -22.57 -2.55
C THR A 249 3.72 -23.18 -1.28
N PRO A 250 4.86 -22.66 -0.77
CA PRO A 250 5.41 -23.07 0.53
C PRO A 250 4.32 -23.04 1.62
N SER A 251 4.31 -24.03 2.51
CA SER A 251 3.30 -24.14 3.58
C SER A 251 3.36 -22.95 4.56
N ASP A 252 4.50 -22.26 4.66
CA ASP A 252 4.66 -21.05 5.44
C ASP A 252 5.56 -20.02 4.71
N PHE A 253 4.91 -19.06 4.04
CA PHE A 253 5.59 -17.97 3.34
C PHE A 253 6.39 -17.07 4.29
N PHE A 254 5.86 -16.74 5.47
CA PHE A 254 6.50 -15.79 6.38
C PHE A 254 7.72 -16.40 7.05
N GLN A 255 7.67 -17.69 7.41
CA GLN A 255 8.86 -18.40 7.88
C GLN A 255 9.94 -18.47 6.79
N SER A 256 9.55 -18.74 5.54
CA SER A 256 10.47 -18.75 4.40
C SER A 256 11.12 -17.37 4.16
N LEU A 257 10.32 -16.31 4.24
CA LEU A 257 10.79 -14.93 4.12
C LEU A 257 11.71 -14.52 5.28
N SER A 258 11.39 -14.95 6.51
CA SER A 258 12.22 -14.71 7.70
C SER A 258 13.58 -15.39 7.58
N ASN A 259 13.61 -16.64 7.10
CA ASN A 259 14.84 -17.38 6.83
C ASN A 259 15.67 -16.72 5.72
N ALA A 260 15.03 -16.27 4.64
CA ALA A 260 15.69 -15.55 3.56
C ALA A 260 16.26 -14.20 4.04
N LYS A 261 15.53 -13.47 4.88
CA LYS A 261 15.98 -12.24 5.54
C LYS A 261 17.20 -12.48 6.42
N ALA A 262 17.18 -13.50 7.28
CA ALA A 262 18.30 -13.85 8.16
C ALA A 262 19.54 -14.25 7.36
N TYR A 263 19.38 -15.12 6.35
CA TYR A 263 20.47 -15.51 5.46
C TYR A 263 21.08 -14.30 4.75
N THR A 264 20.24 -13.42 4.18
CA THR A 264 20.71 -12.26 3.43
C THR A 264 21.50 -11.31 4.33
N ARG A 265 21.05 -11.06 5.56
CA ARG A 265 21.83 -10.27 6.54
C ARG A 265 23.18 -10.90 6.83
N GLY A 266 23.23 -12.22 7.03
CA GLY A 266 24.49 -12.95 7.23
C GLY A 266 25.43 -12.90 6.03
N PHE A 267 24.88 -12.94 4.80
CA PHE A 267 25.66 -12.84 3.57
C PHE A 267 26.37 -11.49 3.44
N PHE A 268 25.70 -10.40 3.81
CA PHE A 268 26.23 -9.04 3.74
C PHE A 268 26.94 -8.56 5.03
N ASP A 269 27.14 -9.43 6.03
CA ASP A 269 27.71 -9.07 7.34
C ASP A 269 29.11 -8.43 7.24
N HIS A 270 29.88 -8.83 6.21
CA HIS A 270 31.21 -8.30 5.91
C HIS A 270 31.20 -6.81 5.48
N ALA A 271 30.08 -6.33 4.92
CA ALA A 271 29.91 -4.96 4.45
C ALA A 271 29.01 -4.15 5.39
N ILE A 272 28.00 -4.80 5.96
CA ILE A 272 26.97 -4.20 6.81
C ILE A 272 26.77 -5.13 7.99
N ASN A 273 27.27 -4.73 9.16
CA ASN A 273 27.16 -5.51 10.39
C ASN A 273 25.68 -5.92 10.63
N LYS A 274 25.45 -7.24 10.63
CA LYS A 274 24.11 -7.83 10.72
C LYS A 274 23.41 -7.52 12.05
N ASP A 275 24.18 -7.32 13.13
CA ASP A 275 23.67 -7.08 14.48
C ASP A 275 23.10 -5.65 14.63
N LEU A 276 23.38 -4.78 13.65
CA LEU A 276 22.75 -3.47 13.54
C LEU A 276 21.43 -3.52 12.77
N TYR A 277 21.10 -4.65 12.12
CA TYR A 277 19.88 -4.86 11.35
C TYR A 277 19.65 -3.83 10.22
N LEU A 278 20.74 -3.32 9.64
CA LEU A 278 20.72 -2.20 8.69
C LEU A 278 20.59 -2.61 7.22
N THR A 279 20.65 -3.91 6.90
CA THR A 279 20.60 -4.41 5.52
C THR A 279 19.20 -4.26 4.90
N LEU A 280 18.21 -4.91 5.52
CA LEU A 280 16.83 -4.96 5.06
C LEU A 280 15.85 -5.23 6.21
N HIS A 281 14.56 -4.96 5.99
CA HIS A 281 13.46 -5.33 6.87
C HIS A 281 12.31 -5.94 6.06
N ALA A 282 11.73 -7.01 6.57
CA ALA A 282 10.60 -7.71 6.00
C ALA A 282 9.70 -8.19 7.14
N PRO A 283 8.37 -8.24 6.92
CA PRO A 283 7.44 -8.70 7.93
C PRO A 283 7.63 -10.19 8.21
N ASP A 284 7.50 -10.57 9.47
CA ASP A 284 7.56 -11.96 9.94
C ASP A 284 6.16 -12.57 10.12
N ARG A 285 5.09 -11.77 10.00
CA ARG A 285 3.70 -12.18 10.21
C ARG A 285 2.73 -11.38 9.34
N LEU A 286 1.49 -11.89 9.25
CA LEU A 286 0.43 -11.29 8.44
C LEU A 286 0.02 -9.89 8.92
N ASP A 287 -0.08 -9.68 10.23
CA ASP A 287 -0.43 -8.39 10.83
C ASP A 287 0.65 -7.33 10.56
N GLU A 288 1.92 -7.69 10.68
CA GLU A 288 3.05 -6.82 10.33
C GLU A 288 3.05 -6.48 8.83
N LYS A 289 2.78 -7.46 7.96
CA LYS A 289 2.60 -7.22 6.51
C LYS A 289 1.49 -6.22 6.25
N GLN A 290 0.30 -6.42 6.84
CA GLN A 290 -0.85 -5.54 6.64
C GLN A 290 -0.55 -4.12 7.14
N HIS A 291 0.15 -4.02 8.27
CA HIS A 291 0.59 -2.75 8.83
C HIS A 291 1.57 -2.01 7.90
N MET A 292 2.64 -2.67 7.48
CA MET A 292 3.60 -2.13 6.51
C MET A 292 2.93 -1.74 5.20
N GLN A 293 1.99 -2.54 4.72
CA GLN A 293 1.22 -2.28 3.51
C GLN A 293 0.41 -0.98 3.62
N ARG A 294 -0.36 -0.80 4.69
CA ARG A 294 -1.15 0.43 4.93
C ARG A 294 -0.27 1.68 5.01
N LEU A 295 0.93 1.53 5.54
CA LEU A 295 1.90 2.61 5.68
C LEU A 295 2.59 2.96 4.35
N LEU A 296 3.11 1.95 3.65
CA LEU A 296 4.02 2.13 2.51
C LEU A 296 3.29 2.29 1.19
N TYR A 297 2.07 1.72 1.05
CA TYR A 297 1.27 1.83 -0.17
C TYR A 297 0.19 2.91 -0.11
N SER A 298 0.12 3.69 0.97
CA SER A 298 -0.74 4.88 1.04
C SER A 298 0.00 6.12 0.54
N PRO A 299 -0.45 6.77 -0.55
CA PRO A 299 0.12 8.05 -0.98
C PRO A 299 0.03 9.13 0.09
N ALA A 300 -1.03 9.13 0.90
CA ALA A 300 -1.22 10.09 1.98
C ALA A 300 -0.24 9.81 3.13
N SER A 301 -0.01 8.56 3.53
CA SER A 301 1.02 8.20 4.51
C SER A 301 2.41 8.62 4.06
N LEU A 302 2.79 8.37 2.80
CA LEU A 302 4.09 8.79 2.29
C LEU A 302 4.26 10.32 2.27
N ARG A 303 3.21 11.06 1.87
CA ARG A 303 3.21 12.53 1.94
C ARG A 303 3.29 13.05 3.38
N PHE A 304 2.57 12.42 4.30
CA PHE A 304 2.58 12.76 5.71
C PHE A 304 4.00 12.67 6.27
N HIS A 305 4.67 11.53 6.13
CA HIS A 305 6.04 11.36 6.61
C HIS A 305 7.01 12.34 5.94
N LYS A 306 6.87 12.59 4.63
CA LYS A 306 7.73 13.56 3.95
C LYS A 306 7.62 14.98 4.50
N ASN A 307 6.48 15.36 5.06
CA ASN A 307 6.23 16.70 5.59
C ASN A 307 6.08 16.73 7.12
N PHE A 308 6.33 15.63 7.82
CA PHE A 308 6.19 15.57 9.26
C PHE A 308 7.27 16.43 9.93
N ASP A 309 6.89 17.19 10.94
CA ASP A 309 7.78 18.04 11.72
C ASP A 309 7.58 17.73 13.21
N TYR A 310 8.69 17.47 13.91
CA TYR A 310 8.62 17.15 15.32
C TYR A 310 8.56 18.43 16.16
N LEU A 311 7.48 18.59 16.92
CA LEU A 311 7.30 19.74 17.82
C LEU A 311 8.09 19.57 19.14
N ASP A 312 7.53 18.86 20.11
CA ASP A 312 8.15 18.56 21.41
C ASP A 312 7.51 17.32 22.09
N ASP A 313 8.13 16.81 23.15
CA ASP A 313 7.66 15.61 23.86
C ASP A 313 6.31 15.84 24.60
N SER A 314 6.09 17.02 25.19
CA SER A 314 4.86 17.32 25.94
C SER A 314 3.63 17.32 25.05
N PHE A 315 3.78 17.85 23.83
CA PHE A 315 2.76 17.81 22.78
C PHE A 315 2.39 16.37 22.43
N ARG A 316 3.39 15.50 22.28
CA ARG A 316 3.17 14.11 21.88
C ARG A 316 2.56 13.27 23.00
N GLU A 317 2.91 13.55 24.24
CA GLU A 317 2.29 12.92 25.40
C GLU A 317 0.79 13.24 25.45
N ALA A 318 0.42 14.52 25.29
CA ALA A 318 -0.97 14.95 25.25
C ALA A 318 -1.73 14.28 24.08
N LEU A 319 -1.17 14.26 22.87
CA LEU A 319 -1.78 13.55 21.74
C LEU A 319 -1.89 12.05 22.01
N SER A 320 -0.88 11.42 22.61
CA SER A 320 -0.89 9.98 22.91
C SER A 320 -2.00 9.62 23.90
N ILE A 321 -2.31 10.49 24.86
CA ILE A 321 -3.44 10.29 25.79
C ILE A 321 -4.76 10.30 25.01
N LEU A 322 -4.98 11.29 24.14
CA LEU A 322 -6.18 11.36 23.30
C LEU A 322 -6.34 10.13 22.40
N LEU A 323 -5.26 9.65 21.78
CA LEU A 323 -5.32 8.46 20.92
C LEU A 323 -5.55 7.17 21.72
N LYS A 324 -5.02 7.07 22.94
CA LYS A 324 -5.32 5.95 23.84
C LYS A 324 -6.79 5.95 24.24
N ASN A 325 -7.36 7.12 24.55
CA ASN A 325 -8.78 7.27 24.86
C ASN A 325 -9.65 6.89 23.66
N LEU A 326 -9.26 7.30 22.44
CA LEU A 326 -9.92 6.90 21.20
C LEU A 326 -9.88 5.38 20.99
N LYS A 327 -8.72 4.73 21.11
CA LYS A 327 -8.59 3.26 20.95
C LYS A 327 -9.49 2.53 21.95
N HIS A 328 -9.55 3.01 23.20
CA HIS A 328 -10.42 2.45 24.22
C HIS A 328 -11.91 2.61 23.86
N PHE A 329 -12.32 3.80 23.41
CA PHE A 329 -13.68 4.07 22.95
C PHE A 329 -14.11 3.17 21.78
N VAL A 330 -13.26 3.04 20.75
CA VAL A 330 -13.50 2.17 19.58
C VAL A 330 -13.66 0.71 20.03
N HIS A 331 -12.78 0.23 20.91
CA HIS A 331 -12.87 -1.11 21.46
C HIS A 331 -14.16 -1.34 22.27
N GLN A 332 -14.55 -0.39 23.11
CA GLN A 332 -15.82 -0.46 23.87
C GLN A 332 -17.05 -0.54 22.96
N LYS A 333 -17.00 0.12 21.80
CA LYS A 333 -18.06 0.05 20.79
C LYS A 333 -18.03 -1.22 19.94
N GLY A 334 -16.99 -2.06 20.08
CA GLY A 334 -16.81 -3.26 19.26
C GLY A 334 -16.47 -2.96 17.80
N TRP A 335 -15.95 -1.76 17.53
CA TRP A 335 -15.58 -1.32 16.19
C TRP A 335 -14.13 -1.70 15.87
N ASP A 336 -13.81 -1.86 14.58
CA ASP A 336 -12.42 -1.97 14.12
C ASP A 336 -11.83 -0.57 13.87
N LEU A 337 -10.56 -0.37 14.22
CA LEU A 337 -9.83 0.86 13.92
C LEU A 337 -9.75 1.14 12.41
N ASP A 338 -9.82 0.11 11.56
CA ASP A 338 -9.86 0.28 10.12
C ASP A 338 -11.20 0.85 9.61
N GLN A 339 -12.24 0.89 10.43
CA GLN A 339 -13.56 1.46 10.10
C GLN A 339 -13.73 2.92 10.55
N ILE A 340 -12.69 3.53 11.11
CA ILE A 340 -12.73 4.92 11.58
C ILE A 340 -11.65 5.77 10.90
N CYS A 341 -11.87 7.09 10.86
CA CYS A 341 -10.89 8.07 10.42
C CYS A 341 -10.95 9.30 11.33
N VAL A 342 -9.82 9.69 11.90
CA VAL A 342 -9.69 10.95 12.64
C VAL A 342 -9.64 12.12 11.66
N VAL A 343 -10.50 13.11 11.89
CA VAL A 343 -10.61 14.32 11.06
C VAL A 343 -10.33 15.58 11.89
N GLY A 344 -10.48 16.75 11.27
CA GLY A 344 -10.47 18.02 11.99
C GLY A 344 -9.16 18.31 12.74
N SER A 345 -9.29 18.72 14.00
CA SER A 345 -8.15 19.10 14.85
C SER A 345 -7.20 17.93 15.11
N GLY A 346 -7.71 16.70 15.26
CA GLY A 346 -6.89 15.52 15.52
C GLY A 346 -5.86 15.25 14.42
N ALA A 347 -6.24 15.45 13.16
CA ALA A 347 -5.32 15.36 12.01
C ALA A 347 -4.25 16.45 12.00
N LEU A 348 -4.58 17.67 12.47
CA LEU A 348 -3.59 18.74 12.66
C LEU A 348 -2.61 18.39 13.79
N GLY A 349 -3.10 17.75 14.85
CA GLY A 349 -2.30 17.21 15.94
C GLY A 349 -1.27 16.19 15.48
N ALA A 350 -1.74 15.14 14.79
CA ALA A 350 -0.86 14.09 14.28
C ALA A 350 0.21 14.61 13.31
N ALA A 351 -0.08 15.68 12.57
CA ALA A 351 0.85 16.35 11.67
C ALA A 351 1.84 17.31 12.35
N GLY A 352 1.69 17.59 13.64
CA GLY A 352 2.54 18.58 14.31
C GLY A 352 2.22 20.02 13.91
N VAL A 353 0.96 20.32 13.56
CA VAL A 353 0.52 21.69 13.25
C VAL A 353 0.12 22.44 14.53
N ARG A 354 -0.69 21.80 15.39
CA ARG A 354 -1.09 22.30 16.72
C ARG A 354 -1.75 21.20 17.53
N LEU A 355 -1.84 21.36 18.84
CA LEU A 355 -2.43 20.35 19.71
C LEU A 355 -3.96 20.36 19.52
N PRO A 356 -4.60 19.19 19.38
CA PRO A 356 -6.06 19.09 19.41
C PRO A 356 -6.57 19.17 20.84
N ASN A 357 -7.73 19.80 21.03
CA ASN A 357 -8.45 19.75 22.31
C ASN A 357 -9.35 18.51 22.37
N ASP A 358 -9.78 18.04 21.20
CA ASP A 358 -10.77 17.00 20.97
C ASP A 358 -10.38 16.17 19.74
N ILE A 359 -10.96 14.98 19.63
CA ILE A 359 -10.78 14.07 18.49
C ILE A 359 -12.12 13.88 17.80
N ASP A 360 -12.26 14.50 16.62
CA ASP A 360 -13.35 14.21 15.70
C ASP A 360 -13.03 12.93 14.91
N ILE A 361 -13.97 11.99 14.84
CA ILE A 361 -13.88 10.82 13.97
C ILE A 361 -15.05 10.74 12.99
N VAL A 362 -14.78 10.18 11.81
CA VAL A 362 -15.77 9.71 10.85
C VAL A 362 -15.74 8.18 10.88
N VAL A 363 -16.90 7.56 10.73
CA VAL A 363 -17.06 6.09 10.76
C VAL A 363 -17.58 5.57 9.43
N ASP A 364 -17.32 4.30 9.14
CA ASP A 364 -17.90 3.59 8.00
C ASP A 364 -19.43 3.64 8.07
N SER A 365 -20.10 3.89 6.93
CA SER A 365 -21.56 4.02 6.87
C SER A 365 -22.29 2.78 7.39
N ALA A 366 -21.68 1.59 7.29
CA ALA A 366 -22.22 0.37 7.88
C ALA A 366 -22.35 0.45 9.41
N LEU A 367 -21.46 1.20 10.08
CA LEU A 367 -21.50 1.43 11.52
C LEU A 367 -22.46 2.55 11.92
N SER A 368 -22.65 3.56 11.07
CA SER A 368 -23.57 4.66 11.36
C SER A 368 -25.03 4.19 11.43
N HIS A 369 -25.42 3.24 10.58
CA HIS A 369 -26.77 2.67 10.59
C HIS A 369 -27.05 1.75 11.79
N ALA A 370 -26.01 1.15 12.39
CA ALA A 370 -26.15 0.35 13.61
C ALA A 370 -26.29 1.21 14.88
N SER A 371 -26.00 2.50 14.79
CA SER A 371 -25.95 3.45 15.91
C SER A 371 -27.23 4.31 15.98
N GLU A 372 -28.41 3.69 15.95
CA GLU A 372 -29.71 4.40 16.10
C GLU A 372 -29.99 4.89 17.53
N SER A 373 -29.08 4.70 18.47
CA SER A 373 -29.23 5.14 19.87
C SER A 373 -28.17 6.16 20.24
N GLY A 374 -28.55 7.45 20.14
CA GLY A 374 -27.97 8.57 20.88
C GLY A 374 -26.44 8.69 20.86
N ALA A 375 -25.93 9.63 20.04
CA ALA A 375 -24.54 10.07 20.06
C ALA A 375 -24.00 10.13 21.50
N THR A 376 -23.17 9.15 21.86
CA THR A 376 -22.52 9.13 23.16
C THR A 376 -21.30 10.05 23.04
N TYR A 377 -21.51 11.33 23.33
CA TYR A 377 -20.44 12.31 23.51
C TYR A 377 -19.66 11.91 24.76
N SER A 378 -18.55 11.18 24.63
CA SER A 378 -17.50 11.33 25.64
C SER A 378 -16.83 12.66 25.33
N GLY A 379 -16.72 13.58 26.29
CA GLY A 379 -16.39 14.99 26.01
C GLY A 379 -15.09 15.27 25.22
N GLU A 380 -14.26 14.26 24.99
CA GLU A 380 -13.01 14.32 24.22
C GLU A 380 -13.10 13.72 22.81
N ILE A 381 -14.16 12.95 22.49
CA ILE A 381 -14.33 12.26 21.20
C ILE A 381 -15.70 12.59 20.61
N ASP A 382 -15.69 13.15 19.40
CA ASP A 382 -16.90 13.48 18.66
C ASP A 382 -17.03 12.61 17.41
N VAL A 383 -18.19 11.99 17.20
CA VAL A 383 -18.47 11.09 16.07
C VAL A 383 -19.28 11.84 15.02
N LYS A 384 -18.65 12.17 13.89
CA LYS A 384 -19.27 12.80 12.73
C LYS A 384 -19.93 11.73 11.85
N LEU A 385 -21.24 11.56 12.01
CA LEU A 385 -22.04 10.65 11.20
C LEU A 385 -22.16 11.12 9.74
N GLU A 386 -22.14 12.44 9.53
CA GLU A 386 -22.18 13.04 8.20
C GLU A 386 -20.85 13.75 7.90
N TYR A 387 -20.13 13.22 6.92
CA TYR A 387 -18.95 13.89 6.35
C TYR A 387 -19.12 13.99 4.84
N SER A 388 -19.18 15.22 4.33
CA SER A 388 -19.17 15.48 2.90
C SER A 388 -18.24 16.63 2.56
N LEU A 389 -17.46 16.43 1.50
CA LEU A 389 -16.62 17.44 0.88
C LEU A 389 -16.89 17.40 -0.62
N ASN A 390 -17.59 18.43 -1.11
CA ASN A 390 -17.88 18.56 -2.52
C ASN A 390 -17.24 19.84 -3.09
N THR A 391 -16.46 19.67 -4.15
CA THR A 391 -15.89 20.74 -4.96
C THR A 391 -16.12 20.40 -6.43
N ARG A 392 -15.87 21.36 -7.33
CA ARG A 392 -15.99 21.14 -8.78
C ARG A 392 -15.22 19.92 -9.32
N THR A 393 -14.18 19.47 -8.62
CA THR A 393 -13.27 18.41 -9.09
C THR A 393 -13.10 17.26 -8.10
N LEU A 394 -13.80 17.29 -6.96
CA LEU A 394 -13.59 16.33 -5.88
C LEU A 394 -14.86 16.17 -5.06
N GLU A 395 -15.31 14.93 -4.93
CA GLU A 395 -16.41 14.51 -4.07
C GLU A 395 -15.90 13.43 -3.12
N ILE A 396 -16.01 13.70 -1.82
CA ILE A 396 -15.62 12.77 -0.76
C ILE A 396 -16.77 12.69 0.25
N ASN A 397 -17.24 11.47 0.50
CA ASN A 397 -18.11 11.13 1.61
C ASN A 397 -17.32 10.35 2.67
N ALA A 398 -17.99 9.95 3.76
CA ALA A 398 -17.38 9.17 4.85
C ALA A 398 -16.66 7.90 4.35
N ASP A 399 -17.33 7.07 3.54
CA ASP A 399 -16.78 5.80 3.05
C ASP A 399 -15.58 6.00 2.12
N ASN A 400 -15.65 7.01 1.25
CA ASN A 400 -14.55 7.36 0.36
C ASN A 400 -13.37 7.90 1.15
N LEU A 401 -13.60 8.70 2.19
CA LEU A 401 -12.56 9.27 3.05
C LEU A 401 -11.74 8.15 3.70
N LEU A 402 -12.37 7.09 4.18
CA LEU A 402 -11.72 5.93 4.82
C LEU A 402 -10.75 5.15 3.90
N GLY A 403 -10.74 5.47 2.60
CA GLY A 403 -9.77 4.96 1.63
C GLY A 403 -8.35 5.50 1.84
N GLN A 404 -7.35 4.67 1.54
CA GLN A 404 -5.92 5.00 1.70
C GLN A 404 -5.46 6.24 0.90
N LYS A 405 -6.18 6.65 -0.15
CA LYS A 405 -5.85 7.84 -0.94
C LYS A 405 -5.94 9.12 -0.11
N TYR A 406 -6.90 9.16 0.83
CA TYR A 406 -7.25 10.36 1.59
C TYR A 406 -6.89 10.22 3.07
N CYS A 407 -6.36 9.08 3.50
CA CYS A 407 -5.93 8.83 4.88
C CYS A 407 -4.43 8.52 4.98
N PHE A 408 -3.75 9.17 5.91
CA PHE A 408 -2.45 8.70 6.41
C PHE A 408 -2.63 7.86 7.67
N ILE A 409 -1.66 7.00 7.97
CA ILE A 409 -1.64 6.21 9.20
C ILE A 409 -0.74 6.89 10.22
N TYR A 410 -1.23 7.02 11.46
CA TYR A 410 -0.45 7.41 12.62
C TYR A 410 -0.87 6.60 13.84
N ASP A 411 0.11 5.96 14.50
CA ASP A 411 -0.13 5.10 15.67
C ASP A 411 -1.21 4.01 15.45
N GLY A 412 -1.23 3.45 14.23
CA GLY A 412 -2.20 2.42 13.82
C GLY A 412 -3.61 2.93 13.52
N ILE A 413 -3.84 4.26 13.54
CA ILE A 413 -5.13 4.90 13.29
C ILE A 413 -5.08 5.65 11.95
N LYS A 414 -6.19 5.68 11.21
CA LYS A 414 -6.34 6.50 10.00
C LYS A 414 -6.64 7.95 10.37
N PHE A 415 -5.95 8.89 9.72
CA PHE A 415 -6.19 10.33 9.82
C PHE A 415 -6.39 10.91 8.43
N ALA A 416 -7.34 11.84 8.30
CA ALA A 416 -7.55 12.54 7.04
C ALA A 416 -6.31 13.33 6.61
N ASP A 417 -5.91 13.20 5.34
CA ASP A 417 -4.80 13.93 4.74
C ASP A 417 -4.99 15.44 4.93
N LEU A 418 -3.92 16.14 5.30
CA LEU A 418 -3.98 17.58 5.60
C LEU A 418 -4.52 18.42 4.44
N ASN A 419 -4.36 17.99 3.19
CA ASN A 419 -4.96 18.71 2.06
C ASN A 419 -6.48 18.58 2.08
N ILE A 420 -7.02 17.43 2.49
CA ILE A 420 -8.46 17.21 2.65
C ILE A 420 -8.98 18.03 3.82
N VAL A 421 -8.29 18.02 4.96
CA VAL A 421 -8.64 18.86 6.13
C VAL A 421 -8.61 20.35 5.78
N TYR A 422 -7.60 20.80 5.04
CA TYR A 422 -7.48 22.19 4.57
C TYR A 422 -8.65 22.58 3.68
N LEU A 423 -9.00 21.74 2.69
CA LEU A 423 -10.11 21.99 1.78
C LEU A 423 -11.44 22.04 2.53
N TYR A 424 -11.67 21.10 3.43
CA TYR A 424 -12.87 21.06 4.27
C TYR A 424 -13.04 22.34 5.10
N LYS A 425 -12.00 22.74 5.84
CA LYS A 425 -12.02 23.99 6.62
C LYS A 425 -12.21 25.23 5.75
N LYS A 426 -11.59 25.26 4.56
CA LYS A 426 -11.74 26.37 3.62
C LYS A 426 -13.17 26.54 3.11
N ILE A 427 -13.89 25.44 2.88
CA ILE A 427 -15.28 25.47 2.38
C ILE A 427 -16.25 25.75 3.52
N ARG A 428 -16.05 25.12 4.68
CA ARG A 428 -16.88 25.29 5.86
C ARG A 428 -16.87 26.74 6.38
N GLY A 429 -15.69 27.35 6.46
CA GLY A 429 -15.54 28.76 6.85
C GLY A 429 -15.95 29.06 8.29
N ALA A 430 -15.79 28.14 9.24
CA ALA A 430 -16.12 28.39 10.64
C ALA A 430 -15.17 29.46 11.24
N ALA A 431 -15.58 30.14 12.31
CA ALA A 431 -14.82 31.24 12.91
C ALA A 431 -13.36 30.86 13.30
N ILE A 432 -13.12 29.60 13.67
CA ILE A 432 -11.79 29.07 14.01
C ILE A 432 -10.92 28.71 12.79
N ASP A 433 -11.53 28.51 11.62
CA ASP A 433 -10.84 27.98 10.44
C ASP A 433 -9.78 28.93 9.85
N PRO A 434 -9.94 30.28 9.84
CA PRO A 434 -8.89 31.17 9.35
C PRO A 434 -7.54 30.99 10.04
N ASN A 435 -7.54 30.81 11.37
CA ASN A 435 -6.32 30.58 12.14
C ASN A 435 -5.68 29.22 11.78
N ASP A 436 -6.48 28.15 11.73
CA ASP A 436 -6.00 26.82 11.34
C ASP A 436 -5.41 26.83 9.93
N LEU A 437 -6.08 27.48 8.96
CA LEU A 437 -5.59 27.60 7.59
C LEU A 437 -4.27 28.39 7.53
N GLN A 438 -4.08 29.40 8.38
CA GLN A 438 -2.82 30.13 8.50
C GLN A 438 -1.70 29.24 9.07
N LEU A 439 -1.97 28.50 10.14
CA LEU A 439 -1.02 27.57 10.74
C LEU A 439 -0.60 26.48 9.75
N MET A 440 -1.54 25.89 9.03
CA MET A 440 -1.26 24.88 7.99
C MET A 440 -0.39 25.45 6.86
N ARG A 441 -0.62 26.69 6.44
CA ARG A 441 0.21 27.37 5.43
C ARG A 441 1.62 27.63 5.95
N LYS A 442 1.75 28.05 7.21
CA LYS A 442 3.04 28.29 7.87
C LYS A 442 3.83 26.98 7.98
N HIS A 443 3.23 25.95 8.53
CA HIS A 443 3.81 24.61 8.65
C HIS A 443 4.31 24.09 7.29
N ARG A 444 3.49 24.19 6.23
CA ARG A 444 3.89 23.78 4.86
C ARG A 444 5.10 24.56 4.32
N LYS A 445 5.30 25.82 4.71
CA LYS A 445 6.48 26.62 4.32
C LYS A 445 7.71 26.22 5.14
N GLU A 446 7.55 26.02 6.43
CA GLU A 446 8.64 25.67 7.36
C GLU A 446 9.22 24.28 7.07
N CYS A 447 8.37 23.27 6.80
CA CYS A 447 8.80 21.93 6.35
C CYS A 447 9.66 21.94 5.09
N ARG A 448 9.66 23.01 4.29
CA ARG A 448 10.50 23.15 3.09
C ARG A 448 11.88 23.75 3.38
N SER A 449 12.09 24.34 4.56
CA SER A 449 13.29 25.11 4.92
C SER A 449 14.35 24.32 5.70
N LEU A 450 14.15 23.00 5.84
CA LEU A 450 14.87 22.00 6.65
C LEU A 450 16.30 22.37 7.09
N ARG A 451 16.41 23.06 8.22
CA ARG A 451 17.59 23.04 9.10
C ARG A 451 17.62 21.72 9.87
N ALA A 452 18.77 21.33 10.41
CA ALA A 452 18.86 20.19 11.32
C ALA A 452 17.82 20.35 12.46
N SER A 453 16.89 19.38 12.55
CA SER A 453 15.78 19.45 13.51
C SER A 453 16.30 19.38 14.94
N ARG A 454 15.49 19.89 15.89
CA ARG A 454 15.77 19.76 17.32
C ARG A 454 15.86 18.28 17.71
N LEU A 455 14.92 17.46 17.20
CA LEU A 455 14.90 16.03 17.43
C LEU A 455 16.22 15.38 17.03
N LEU A 456 16.78 15.69 15.85
CA LEU A 456 18.07 15.13 15.44
C LEU A 456 19.19 15.42 16.46
N ARG A 457 19.28 16.65 16.97
CA ARG A 457 20.30 17.01 17.97
C ARG A 457 20.11 16.22 19.27
N ASP A 458 18.87 16.14 19.76
CA ASP A 458 18.54 15.45 21.00
C ASP A 458 18.83 13.94 20.89
N GLU A 459 18.52 13.35 19.72
CA GLU A 459 18.74 11.93 19.44
C GLU A 459 20.22 11.58 19.22
N LEU A 460 20.99 12.45 18.57
CA LEU A 460 22.45 12.29 18.46
C LEU A 460 23.12 12.35 19.83
N PHE A 461 22.72 13.30 20.68
CA PHE A 461 23.25 13.40 22.04
C PHE A 461 22.94 12.15 22.87
N TRP A 462 21.73 11.59 22.71
CA TRP A 462 21.35 10.31 23.33
C TRP A 462 22.26 9.17 22.86
N LEU A 463 22.49 9.06 21.54
CA LEU A 463 23.32 8.00 20.97
C LEU A 463 24.77 8.10 21.45
N GLU A 464 25.37 9.30 21.42
CA GLU A 464 26.72 9.57 21.93
C GLU A 464 26.86 9.22 23.41
N SER A 465 25.86 9.61 24.22
CA SER A 465 25.87 9.39 25.66
C SER A 465 25.93 7.91 26.02
N GLY A 466 25.26 7.05 25.26
CA GLY A 466 25.32 5.62 25.56
C GLY A 466 26.46 4.86 24.88
N ILE A 467 27.02 5.35 23.76
CA ILE A 467 28.33 4.86 23.27
C ILE A 467 29.39 5.04 24.38
N ARG A 468 29.41 6.21 25.04
CA ARG A 468 30.33 6.47 26.16
C ARG A 468 30.10 5.57 27.38
N ARG A 469 28.89 5.04 27.54
CA ARG A 469 28.53 4.14 28.65
C ARG A 469 28.72 2.65 28.30
N GLY A 470 29.21 2.34 27.09
CA GLY A 470 29.43 0.96 26.65
C GLY A 470 28.12 0.20 26.48
N PHE A 471 27.16 0.80 25.76
CA PHE A 471 25.94 0.11 25.30
C PHE A 471 26.18 -1.34 24.86
#